data_AF-A0A6H2CSW8-F1
#
_entry.id   AF-A0A6H2CSW8-F1
#
_cell.length_a   1.000
_cell.length_b   1.000
_cell.length_c   1.000
_cell.angle_alpha   90.00
_cell.angle_beta   90.00
_cell.angle_gamma   90.00
#
_symmetry.space_group_name_H-M   'P 1'
#
loop_
_entity.id
_entity.type
_entity.pdbx_description
1 polymer ?
#
loop_
_entity_poly.entity_id
_entity_poly.type
_entity_poly.pdbx_seq_one_letter_code
_entity_poly.pdbx_strand_id
1 'polypeptide(L)'
;MDEKVLRDLKLAFACDLYETIKAARKHRDESVFRHTMADEDGQMVFASVFPKKEIMEFPDMTEEFVAKLKTFNLLGVVTDGESGLDMFLLGGSNKPFTSLTDTKGVMKCLEDDALVAFLQLYFKAKGVMIDFTVMTHDEFLKAVESEVFKNTSFSQMQEAGDFLKMMEN
;
A
#
# COMPACT_ATOMS: atom_id res chain seq x y z
N MET A 1 -9.00 15.94 -1.62
CA MET A 1 -9.35 14.53 -1.86
C MET A 1 -10.66 14.20 -1.14
N ASP A 2 -11.56 13.50 -1.83
CA ASP A 2 -12.80 12.97 -1.26
C ASP A 2 -12.50 11.92 -0.18
N GLU A 3 -13.12 12.04 1.00
CA GLU A 3 -12.89 11.15 2.14
C GLU A 3 -13.25 9.68 1.83
N LYS A 4 -14.24 9.44 0.97
CA LYS A 4 -14.62 8.09 0.56
C LYS A 4 -13.55 7.45 -0.33
N VAL A 5 -12.96 8.24 -1.24
CA VAL A 5 -11.85 7.79 -2.08
C VAL A 5 -10.64 7.39 -1.22
N LEU A 6 -10.27 8.24 -0.26
CA LEU A 6 -9.20 7.91 0.70
C LEU A 6 -9.53 6.63 1.48
N ARG A 7 -10.75 6.52 1.99
CA ARG A 7 -11.17 5.37 2.78
C ARG A 7 -11.10 4.07 1.96
N ASP A 8 -11.54 4.10 0.71
CA ASP A 8 -11.54 2.93 -0.16
C ASP A 8 -10.11 2.53 -0.56
N LEU A 9 -9.25 3.49 -0.90
CA LEU A 9 -7.83 3.25 -1.16
C LEU A 9 -7.12 2.66 0.06
N LYS A 10 -7.36 3.25 1.23
CA LYS A 10 -6.79 2.80 2.50
C LYS A 10 -7.27 1.39 2.86
N LEU A 11 -8.55 1.10 2.61
CA LEU A 11 -9.12 -0.23 2.82
C LEU A 11 -8.53 -1.26 1.87
N ALA A 12 -8.43 -0.93 0.57
CA ALA A 12 -7.86 -1.81 -0.44
C ALA A 12 -6.40 -2.17 -0.11
N PHE A 13 -5.57 -1.16 0.16
CA PHE A 13 -4.18 -1.37 0.57
C PHE A 13 -4.07 -2.19 1.86
N ALA A 14 -4.92 -1.90 2.87
CA ALA A 14 -4.91 -2.65 4.12
C ALA A 14 -5.34 -4.11 3.93
N CYS A 15 -6.29 -4.41 3.03
CA CYS A 15 -6.70 -5.78 2.71
C CYS A 15 -5.52 -6.58 2.14
N ASP A 16 -4.81 -6.02 1.17
CA ASP A 16 -3.70 -6.69 0.50
C ASP A 16 -2.50 -6.90 1.45
N LEU A 17 -2.14 -5.85 2.20
CA LEU A 17 -1.13 -5.92 3.23
C LEU A 17 -1.49 -6.95 4.32
N TYR A 18 -2.78 -7.07 4.68
CA TYR A 18 -3.22 -8.03 5.68
C TYR A 18 -3.00 -9.49 5.26
N GLU A 19 -3.15 -9.81 3.97
CA GLU A 19 -2.83 -11.15 3.47
C GLU A 19 -1.33 -11.44 3.56
N THR A 20 -0.48 -10.45 3.29
CA THR A 20 0.96 -10.57 3.51
C THR A 20 1.30 -10.76 4.99
N ILE A 21 0.67 -10.00 5.88
CA ILE A 21 0.82 -10.15 7.34
C ILE A 21 0.41 -11.56 7.78
N LYS A 22 -0.70 -12.09 7.28
CA LYS A 22 -1.17 -13.45 7.56
C LYS A 22 -0.17 -14.49 7.10
N ALA A 23 0.42 -14.33 5.93
CA ALA A 23 1.47 -15.21 5.43
C ALA A 23 2.70 -15.16 6.36
N ALA A 24 3.16 -13.96 6.72
CA ALA A 24 4.31 -13.74 7.60
C ALA A 24 4.14 -14.37 9.00
N ARG A 25 2.92 -14.52 9.52
CA ARG A 25 2.68 -15.22 10.81
C ARG A 25 3.21 -16.66 10.84
N LYS A 26 3.35 -17.30 9.68
CA LYS A 26 3.89 -18.66 9.56
C LYS A 26 5.42 -18.69 9.72
N HIS A 27 6.08 -17.54 9.57
CA HIS A 27 7.52 -17.35 9.61
C HIS A 27 7.90 -16.59 10.89
N ARG A 28 7.85 -17.29 12.04
CA ARG A 28 7.99 -16.67 13.37
C ARG A 28 9.34 -16.00 13.64
N ASP A 29 10.36 -16.37 12.88
CA ASP A 29 11.73 -15.86 13.05
C ASP A 29 12.02 -14.62 12.20
N GLU A 30 11.11 -14.24 11.30
CA GLU A 30 11.28 -13.07 10.44
C GLU A 30 10.68 -11.82 11.11
N SER A 31 11.54 -10.86 11.44
CA SER A 31 11.14 -9.55 11.98
C SER A 31 10.78 -8.52 10.90
N VAL A 32 11.11 -8.85 9.65
CA VAL A 32 10.92 -8.02 8.46
C VAL A 32 10.21 -8.84 7.42
N PHE A 33 9.17 -8.28 6.81
CA PHE A 33 8.50 -8.88 5.66
C PHE A 33 8.13 -7.80 4.66
N ARG A 34 8.15 -8.19 3.38
CA ARG A 34 7.89 -7.33 2.25
C ARG A 34 6.55 -7.69 1.60
N HIS A 35 5.76 -6.66 1.33
CA HIS A 35 4.57 -6.67 0.50
C HIS A 35 4.91 -5.99 -0.83
N THR A 36 5.23 -6.78 -1.86
CA THR A 36 5.56 -6.27 -3.19
C THR A 36 4.28 -5.94 -3.96
N MET A 37 4.16 -4.70 -4.44
CA MET A 37 3.02 -4.22 -5.21
C MET A 37 3.31 -4.14 -6.71
N ALA A 38 4.53 -3.77 -7.09
CA ALA A 38 5.01 -3.75 -8.46
C ALA A 38 6.48 -4.15 -8.54
N ASP A 39 6.82 -4.90 -9.59
CA ASP A 39 8.19 -5.29 -9.96
C ASP A 39 8.24 -5.47 -11.48
N GLU A 40 8.39 -4.35 -12.20
CA GLU A 40 8.31 -4.28 -13.66
C GLU A 40 9.40 -3.35 -14.19
N ASP A 41 10.10 -3.76 -15.26
CA ASP A 41 11.09 -2.95 -15.98
C ASP A 41 12.19 -2.30 -15.10
N GLY A 42 12.58 -2.97 -14.01
CA GLY A 42 13.57 -2.46 -13.05
C GLY A 42 13.01 -1.50 -12.00
N GLN A 43 11.76 -1.03 -12.17
CA GLN A 43 11.04 -0.26 -11.17
C GLN A 43 10.40 -1.20 -10.14
N MET A 44 10.63 -0.93 -8.86
CA MET A 44 10.07 -1.72 -7.77
C MET A 44 9.27 -0.83 -6.81
N VAL A 45 8.06 -1.27 -6.49
CA VAL A 45 7.19 -0.64 -5.50
C VAL A 45 6.79 -1.68 -4.46
N PHE A 46 7.16 -1.44 -3.20
CA PHE A 46 6.82 -2.35 -2.11
C PHE A 46 6.61 -1.62 -0.80
N ALA A 47 5.84 -2.23 0.09
CA ALA A 47 5.78 -1.85 1.49
C ALA A 47 6.47 -2.91 2.34
N SER A 48 7.28 -2.51 3.32
CA SER A 48 7.99 -3.47 4.18
C SER A 48 7.93 -3.03 5.63
N VAL A 49 7.77 -4.00 6.52
CA VAL A 49 7.75 -3.77 7.96
C VAL A 49 9.16 -3.85 8.51
N PHE A 50 9.58 -2.83 9.25
CA PHE A 50 10.89 -2.75 9.89
C PHE A 50 10.76 -2.42 11.38
N PRO A 51 11.50 -3.12 12.26
CA PRO A 51 11.70 -2.69 13.63
C PRO A 51 12.39 -1.32 13.68
N LYS A 52 12.04 -0.48 14.67
CA LYS A 52 12.69 0.82 14.88
C LYS A 52 14.21 0.72 14.90
N LYS A 53 14.73 -0.29 15.61
CA LYS A 53 16.17 -0.51 15.76
C LYS A 53 16.91 -0.57 14.41
N GLU A 54 16.31 -1.20 13.40
CA GLU A 54 16.92 -1.34 12.07
C GLU A 54 16.83 -0.04 11.28
N ILE A 55 15.72 0.70 11.40
CA ILE A 55 15.58 2.03 10.78
C ILE A 55 16.59 3.03 11.37
N MET A 56 16.88 2.93 12.67
CA MET A 56 17.86 3.80 13.34
C MET A 56 19.30 3.57 12.86
N GLU A 57 19.57 2.49 12.11
CA GLU A 57 20.88 2.23 11.51
C GLU A 57 21.04 2.95 10.16
N PHE A 58 19.98 3.57 9.62
CA PHE A 58 20.07 4.35 8.38
C PHE A 58 20.83 5.66 8.62
N PRO A 59 21.71 6.08 7.68
CA PRO A 59 22.43 7.33 7.79
C PRO A 59 21.50 8.54 7.68
N ASP A 60 21.93 9.68 8.23
CA ASP A 60 21.33 11.01 8.02
C ASP A 60 19.84 11.16 8.41
N MET A 61 19.41 10.41 9.43
CA MET A 61 18.03 10.46 9.93
C MET A 61 17.77 11.73 10.74
N THR A 62 16.73 12.47 10.38
CA THR A 62 16.34 13.69 11.10
C THR A 62 15.65 13.36 12.43
N GLU A 63 15.83 14.22 13.43
CA GLU A 63 15.16 14.07 14.73
C GLU A 63 13.63 14.03 14.60
N GLU A 64 13.07 14.82 13.68
CA GLU A 64 11.64 14.84 13.40
C GLU A 64 11.15 13.49 12.86
N PHE A 65 11.90 12.86 11.97
CA PHE A 65 11.55 11.53 11.45
C PHE A 65 11.62 10.47 12.56
N VAL A 66 12.71 10.48 13.34
CA VAL A 66 12.92 9.53 14.45
C VAL A 66 11.81 9.64 15.52
N ALA A 67 11.29 10.85 15.75
CA ALA A 67 10.20 11.10 16.68
C ALA A 67 8.87 10.45 16.24
N LYS A 68 8.66 10.28 14.93
CA LYS A 68 7.45 9.63 14.38
C LYS A 68 7.49 8.10 14.49
N LEU A 69 8.69 7.51 14.58
CA LEU A 69 8.88 6.05 14.60
C LEU A 69 8.30 5.36 15.85
N LYS A 70 7.46 4.35 15.61
CA LYS A 70 6.97 3.36 16.58
C LYS A 70 7.93 2.17 16.68
N THR A 71 7.61 1.16 17.51
CA THR A 71 8.44 -0.06 17.64
C THR A 71 8.56 -0.83 16.32
N PHE A 72 7.47 -0.96 15.58
CA PHE A 72 7.40 -1.57 14.24
C PHE A 72 6.81 -0.54 13.29
N ASN A 73 7.47 -0.30 12.17
CA ASN A 73 7.09 0.73 11.21
C ASN A 73 6.89 0.11 9.84
N LEU A 74 5.93 0.61 9.09
CA LEU A 74 5.69 0.25 7.71
C LEU A 74 6.32 1.32 6.83
N LEU A 75 7.30 0.93 6.02
CA LEU A 75 7.95 1.80 5.05
C LEU A 75 7.52 1.41 3.65
N GLY A 76 6.98 2.37 2.91
CA GLY A 76 6.76 2.28 1.47
C GLY A 76 8.03 2.68 0.75
N VAL A 77 8.43 1.91 -0.25
CA VAL A 77 9.62 2.15 -1.06
C VAL A 77 9.22 2.12 -2.53
N VAL A 78 9.65 3.15 -3.25
CA VAL A 78 9.54 3.23 -4.71
C VAL A 78 10.95 3.45 -5.23
N THR A 79 11.43 2.58 -6.11
CA THR A 79 12.72 2.77 -6.77
C THR A 79 12.58 2.59 -8.27
N ASP A 80 13.32 3.41 -9.03
CA ASP A 80 13.45 3.31 -10.48
C ASP A 80 14.48 2.25 -10.94
N GLY A 81 15.15 1.58 -10.01
CA GLY A 81 16.16 0.56 -10.31
C GLY A 81 17.53 1.11 -10.70
N GLU A 82 17.69 2.43 -10.81
CA GLU A 82 18.95 3.08 -11.19
C GLU A 82 19.53 3.91 -10.03
N SER A 83 18.80 4.94 -9.59
CA SER A 83 19.34 5.94 -8.66
C SER A 83 18.28 6.58 -7.75
N GLY A 84 17.02 6.60 -8.18
CA GLY A 84 15.91 7.10 -7.39
C GLY A 84 15.43 6.06 -6.40
N LEU A 85 15.35 6.46 -5.13
CA LEU A 85 14.70 5.70 -4.07
C LEU A 85 13.90 6.68 -3.20
N ASP A 86 12.58 6.59 -3.31
CA ASP A 86 11.65 7.35 -2.48
C ASP A 86 11.14 6.45 -1.36
N MET A 87 11.20 6.94 -0.12
CA MET A 87 10.76 6.24 1.08
C MET A 87 9.67 7.00 1.82
N PHE A 88 8.62 6.28 2.22
CA PHE A 88 7.44 6.83 2.88
C PHE A 88 7.21 6.09 4.20
N LEU A 89 7.07 6.82 5.31
CA LEU A 89 6.59 6.23 6.56
C LEU A 89 5.07 6.06 6.47
N LEU A 90 4.64 4.92 5.96
CA LEU A 90 3.22 4.60 5.72
C LEU A 90 2.44 4.37 7.00
N GLY A 91 3.12 4.08 8.10
CA GLY A 91 2.46 3.76 9.36
C GLY A 91 3.36 3.13 10.41
N GLY A 92 2.79 2.88 11.58
CA GLY A 92 3.53 2.21 12.66
C GLY A 92 2.65 1.67 13.79
N SER A 93 3.21 0.72 14.53
CA SER A 93 2.58 0.09 15.69
C SER A 93 3.62 -0.23 16.76
N ASN A 94 3.23 -0.12 18.03
CA ASN A 94 4.06 -0.59 19.15
C ASN A 94 3.97 -2.10 19.36
N LYS A 95 3.08 -2.79 18.64
CA LYS A 95 2.96 -4.25 18.59
C LYS A 95 3.37 -4.75 17.21
N PRO A 96 3.91 -5.98 17.08
CA PRO A 96 4.22 -6.56 15.77
C PRO A 96 3.00 -6.54 14.86
N PHE A 97 3.17 -6.20 13.58
CA PHE A 97 2.06 -6.23 12.61
C PHE A 97 1.42 -7.63 12.49
N THR A 98 2.21 -8.70 12.68
CA THR A 98 1.74 -10.08 12.75
C THR A 98 0.72 -10.35 13.86
N SER A 99 0.63 -9.48 14.87
CA SER A 99 -0.38 -9.56 15.94
C SER A 99 -1.75 -8.95 15.57
N LEU A 100 -1.83 -8.18 14.48
CA LEU A 100 -3.10 -7.61 14.00
C LEU A 100 -3.97 -8.74 13.46
N THR A 101 -5.25 -8.81 13.82
CA THR A 101 -6.15 -9.94 13.50
C THR A 101 -7.16 -9.65 12.38
N ASP A 102 -7.20 -8.42 11.89
CA ASP A 102 -8.13 -7.98 10.85
C ASP A 102 -7.59 -6.76 10.10
N THR A 103 -8.18 -6.50 8.93
CA THR A 103 -7.89 -5.35 8.08
C THR A 103 -8.11 -4.01 8.78
N LYS A 104 -9.11 -3.90 9.67
CA LYS A 104 -9.41 -2.65 10.38
C LYS A 104 -8.26 -2.27 11.31
N GLY A 105 -7.60 -3.26 11.92
CA GLY A 105 -6.39 -3.08 12.70
C GLY A 105 -5.25 -2.52 11.87
N VAL A 106 -5.06 -3.04 10.65
CA VAL A 106 -4.05 -2.53 9.70
C VAL A 106 -4.36 -1.08 9.31
N MET A 107 -5.60 -0.77 8.93
CA MET A 107 -5.99 0.60 8.56
C MET A 107 -5.69 1.63 9.64
N LYS A 108 -5.89 1.29 10.93
CA LYS A 108 -5.61 2.20 12.05
C LYS A 108 -4.12 2.51 12.23
N CYS A 109 -3.23 1.69 11.67
CA CYS A 109 -1.80 1.90 11.74
C CYS A 109 -1.26 2.78 10.61
N LEU A 110 -2.07 3.07 9.59
CA LEU A 110 -1.63 3.78 8.38
C LEU A 110 -1.81 5.29 8.50
N GLU A 111 -0.81 6.03 8.03
CA GLU A 111 -0.78 7.49 7.92
C GLU A 111 -1.34 7.91 6.55
N ASP A 112 -2.39 8.74 6.54
CA ASP A 112 -3.16 9.04 5.33
C ASP A 112 -2.33 9.76 4.27
N ASP A 113 -1.67 10.86 4.63
CA ASP A 113 -0.92 11.69 3.67
C ASP A 113 0.24 10.92 3.02
N ALA A 114 0.98 10.15 3.84
CA ALA A 114 2.09 9.33 3.35
C ALA A 114 1.60 8.19 2.45
N LEU A 115 0.48 7.56 2.80
CA LEU A 115 -0.14 6.50 1.99
C LEU A 115 -0.61 7.05 0.64
N VAL A 116 -1.24 8.22 0.61
CA VAL A 116 -1.69 8.86 -0.63
C VAL A 116 -0.52 9.12 -1.56
N ALA A 117 0.55 9.76 -1.07
CA ALA A 117 1.73 10.05 -1.87
C ALA A 117 2.39 8.77 -2.42
N PHE A 118 2.49 7.74 -1.59
CA PHE A 118 3.02 6.44 -2.00
C PHE A 118 2.16 5.77 -3.08
N LEU A 119 0.84 5.77 -2.92
CA LEU A 119 -0.08 5.17 -3.89
C LEU A 119 -0.09 5.93 -5.23
N GLN A 120 0.11 7.26 -5.23
CA GLN A 120 0.28 8.01 -6.48
C GLN A 120 1.48 7.52 -7.28
N LEU A 121 2.63 7.29 -6.61
CA LEU A 121 3.82 6.76 -7.26
C LEU A 121 3.62 5.32 -7.73
N TYR A 122 2.92 4.49 -6.94
CA TYR A 122 2.54 3.14 -7.34
C TYR A 122 1.70 3.13 -8.62
N PHE A 123 0.61 3.91 -8.68
CA PHE A 123 -0.23 3.96 -9.88
C PHE A 123 0.52 4.51 -11.10
N LYS A 124 1.37 5.52 -10.89
CA LYS A 124 2.26 6.03 -11.94
C LYS A 124 3.20 4.94 -12.47
N ALA A 125 3.78 4.12 -11.58
CA ALA A 125 4.64 2.99 -11.96
C ALA A 125 3.88 1.97 -12.83
N LYS A 126 2.61 1.71 -12.50
CA LYS A 126 1.72 0.80 -13.26
C LYS A 126 1.17 1.43 -14.56
N GLY A 127 1.59 2.64 -14.93
CA GLY A 127 1.07 3.36 -16.09
C GLY A 127 -0.40 3.81 -15.95
N VAL A 128 -0.96 3.76 -14.74
CA VAL A 128 -2.34 4.14 -14.45
C VAL A 128 -2.42 5.67 -14.34
N MET A 129 -3.09 6.30 -15.30
CA MET A 129 -3.25 7.76 -15.36
C MET A 129 -4.50 8.23 -14.59
N ILE A 130 -4.56 7.94 -13.29
CA ILE A 130 -5.64 8.38 -12.40
C ILE A 130 -5.08 9.39 -11.39
N ASP A 131 -5.59 10.63 -11.41
CA ASP A 131 -5.37 11.58 -10.32
C ASP A 131 -6.53 11.53 -9.31
N PHE A 132 -6.47 10.56 -8.41
CA PHE A 132 -7.51 10.34 -7.39
C PHE A 132 -7.55 11.42 -6.29
N THR A 133 -6.62 12.39 -6.28
CA THR A 133 -6.56 13.42 -5.23
C THR A 133 -7.58 14.54 -5.40
N VAL A 134 -8.05 14.72 -6.64
CA VAL A 134 -9.02 15.75 -7.04
C VAL A 134 -10.36 15.16 -7.52
N MET A 135 -10.47 13.85 -7.62
CA MET A 135 -11.69 13.15 -8.05
C MET A 135 -12.74 13.08 -6.95
N THR A 136 -14.00 13.12 -7.37
CA THR A 136 -15.13 12.65 -6.56
C THR A 136 -15.14 11.13 -6.46
N HIS A 137 -15.86 10.59 -5.48
CA HIS A 137 -16.01 9.14 -5.33
C HIS A 137 -16.54 8.43 -6.58
N ASP A 138 -17.55 8.99 -7.25
CA ASP A 138 -18.13 8.39 -8.46
C ASP A 138 -17.17 8.39 -9.65
N GLU A 139 -16.38 9.47 -9.81
CA GLU A 139 -15.34 9.56 -10.84
C GLU A 139 -14.23 8.55 -10.59
N PHE A 140 -13.83 8.39 -9.33
CA PHE A 140 -12.83 7.41 -8.93
C PHE A 140 -13.28 5.98 -9.26
N LEU A 141 -14.52 5.60 -8.92
CA LEU A 141 -15.06 4.27 -9.22
C LEU A 141 -15.07 3.99 -10.73
N LYS A 142 -15.53 4.94 -11.54
CA LYS A 142 -15.52 4.82 -13.01
C LYS A 142 -14.11 4.71 -13.57
N ALA A 143 -13.16 5.45 -13.02
CA ALA A 143 -11.77 5.40 -13.43
C ALA A 143 -11.15 4.03 -13.11
N VAL A 144 -11.36 3.51 -11.90
CA VAL A 144 -10.92 2.18 -11.49
C VAL A 144 -11.52 1.10 -12.39
N GLU A 145 -12.83 1.15 -12.62
CA GLU A 145 -13.52 0.22 -13.52
C GLU A 145 -12.90 0.25 -14.92
N SER A 146 -12.67 1.44 -15.49
CA SER A 146 -12.03 1.60 -16.80
C SER A 146 -10.62 1.01 -16.84
N GLU A 147 -9.81 1.22 -15.81
CA GLU A 147 -8.43 0.70 -15.75
C GLU A 147 -8.38 -0.82 -15.53
N VAL A 148 -9.29 -1.37 -14.73
CA VAL A 148 -9.46 -2.83 -14.62
C VAL A 148 -9.80 -3.39 -15.99
N PHE A 149 -10.75 -2.80 -16.72
CA PHE A 149 -11.12 -3.28 -18.06
C PHE A 149 -9.99 -3.20 -19.09
N LYS A 150 -9.13 -2.19 -19.04
CA LYS A 150 -7.98 -2.06 -19.95
C LYS A 150 -6.88 -3.09 -19.68
N ASN A 151 -6.69 -3.47 -18.42
CA ASN A 151 -5.61 -4.35 -17.98
C ASN A 151 -6.04 -5.83 -17.82
N THR A 152 -7.32 -6.13 -17.96
CA THR A 152 -7.86 -7.49 -17.83
C THR A 152 -8.02 -8.14 -19.21
N SER A 153 -7.34 -9.27 -19.45
CA SER A 153 -7.53 -10.06 -20.68
C SER A 153 -8.99 -10.52 -20.83
N PHE A 154 -9.50 -10.63 -22.05
CA PHE A 154 -10.93 -10.92 -22.34
C PHE A 154 -11.49 -12.16 -21.60
N SER A 155 -10.64 -13.12 -21.22
CA SER A 155 -11.02 -14.32 -20.44
C SER A 155 -11.27 -14.05 -18.95
N GLN A 156 -10.71 -12.98 -18.38
CA GLN A 156 -10.88 -12.58 -16.98
C GLN A 156 -12.00 -11.52 -16.79
N MET A 157 -12.48 -10.89 -17.88
CA MET A 157 -13.65 -10.00 -17.87
C MET A 157 -14.94 -10.70 -17.44
N GLN A 158 -15.06 -12.01 -17.70
CA GLN A 158 -16.24 -12.78 -17.30
C GLN A 158 -16.32 -12.96 -15.77
N GLU A 159 -15.18 -13.13 -15.10
CA GLU A 159 -15.11 -13.21 -13.63
C GLU A 159 -15.27 -11.83 -12.98
N ALA A 160 -14.72 -10.77 -13.58
CA ALA A 160 -14.91 -9.39 -13.09
C ALA A 160 -16.38 -8.92 -13.21
N GLY A 161 -17.07 -9.31 -14.29
CA GLY A 161 -18.49 -9.03 -14.48
C GLY A 161 -19.40 -9.73 -13.46
N ASP A 162 -18.99 -10.90 -12.97
CA ASP A 162 -19.71 -11.62 -11.92
C ASP A 162 -19.41 -11.06 -10.52
N PHE A 163 -18.20 -10.54 -10.29
CA PHE A 163 -17.82 -9.90 -9.03
C PHE A 163 -18.53 -8.54 -8.81
N LEU A 164 -18.68 -7.73 -9.86
CA LEU A 164 -19.40 -6.46 -9.79
C LEU A 164 -20.90 -6.66 -9.51
N LYS A 165 -21.53 -7.68 -10.12
CA LYS A 165 -22.94 -8.04 -9.85
C LYS A 165 -23.19 -8.53 -8.42
N MET A 166 -22.17 -9.07 -7.76
CA MET A 166 -22.27 -9.45 -6.35
C MET A 166 -22.19 -8.26 -5.39
N MET A 167 -21.65 -7.11 -5.83
CA MET A 167 -21.57 -5.89 -5.02
C MET A 167 -22.81 -4.98 -5.17
N GLU A 168 -23.64 -5.21 -6.19
CA GLU A 168 -24.90 -4.50 -6.42
C GLU A 168 -26.13 -5.15 -5.73
N ASN A 169 -25.97 -6.31 -5.09
CA ASN A 169 -27.02 -6.99 -4.30
C ASN A 169 -26.78 -6.88 -2.79
#